data_AF-A0A2D9P7I2-F1
#
_entry.id   AF-A0A2D9P7I2-F1
#
_cell.length_a   1.000
_cell.length_b   1.000
_cell.length_c   1.000
_cell.angle_alpha   90.00
_cell.angle_beta   90.00
_cell.angle_gamma   90.00
#
_symmetry.space_group_name_H-M   'P 1'
#
loop_
_entity.id
_entity.type
_entity.pdbx_description
1 polymer ?
#
loop_
_entity_poly.entity_id
_entity_poly.type
_entity_poly.pdbx_seq_one_letter_code
_entity_poly.pdbx_strand_id
1 'polypeptide(L)'
;MPMSSEEMKVLKMPELKDLCRGYNLKVSGKKDDLCQRILAHQWKMELKQQRLELADEIAAKPDGSVDDEFEIVIKNYFDWCKKNHFAAHEIAEGGYSYKKVDYREIRASFKEYDPDASTLREDKYVPVPQNKMEVFIEMFFDKLGGQWEMFDINCGEVEFDEGVEERFSKEMKEGFATSLTQ
;
A
#
# COMPACT_ATOMS: atom_id res chain seq x y z
N MET A 1 22.33 -3.85 8.74
CA MET A 1 22.74 -2.64 8.01
C MET A 1 23.02 -3.03 6.56
N PRO A 2 22.63 -2.21 5.57
CA PRO A 2 22.98 -2.44 4.17
C PRO A 2 24.51 -2.41 4.01
N MET A 3 25.02 -3.17 3.05
CA MET A 3 26.46 -3.28 2.80
C MET A 3 26.89 -2.13 1.90
N SER A 4 28.00 -1.47 2.23
CA SER A 4 28.51 -0.35 1.44
C SER A 4 29.13 -0.82 0.12
N SER A 5 29.25 0.11 -0.84
CA SER A 5 29.91 -0.15 -2.12
C SER A 5 31.36 -0.62 -1.96
N GLU A 6 32.07 -0.08 -0.97
CA GLU A 6 33.47 -0.44 -0.70
C GLU A 6 33.59 -1.85 -0.11
N GLU A 7 32.69 -2.27 0.78
CA GLU A 7 32.65 -3.63 1.30
C GLU A 7 32.36 -4.66 0.19
N MET A 8 31.45 -4.35 -0.75
CA MET A 8 31.15 -5.24 -1.88
C MET A 8 32.31 -5.39 -2.87
N LYS A 9 33.15 -4.35 -3.04
CA LYS A 9 34.33 -4.43 -3.89
C LYS A 9 35.38 -5.40 -3.36
N VAL A 10 35.43 -5.61 -2.04
CA VAL A 10 36.36 -6.54 -1.38
C VAL A 10 35.90 -7.99 -1.51
N LEU A 11 34.59 -8.24 -1.63
CA LEU A 11 34.04 -9.60 -1.79
C LEU A 11 34.52 -10.28 -3.07
N LYS A 12 34.70 -11.60 -3.00
CA LYS A 12 35.02 -12.44 -4.14
C LYS A 12 33.77 -12.75 -4.95
N MET A 13 33.97 -13.12 -6.21
CA MET A 13 32.89 -13.47 -7.14
C MET A 13 31.92 -14.53 -6.59
N PRO A 14 32.35 -15.61 -5.90
CA PRO A 14 31.43 -16.58 -5.31
C PRO A 14 30.52 -15.95 -4.26
N GLU A 15 31.06 -15.12 -3.37
CA GLU A 15 30.31 -14.46 -2.28
C GLU A 15 29.26 -13.50 -2.84
N LEU A 16 29.60 -12.74 -3.89
CA LEU A 16 28.65 -11.86 -4.58
C LEU A 16 27.53 -12.63 -5.26
N LYS A 17 27.83 -13.82 -5.82
CA LYS A 17 26.80 -14.70 -6.41
C LYS A 17 25.92 -15.30 -5.33
N ASP A 18 26.48 -15.68 -4.19
CA ASP A 18 25.72 -16.21 -3.06
C ASP A 18 24.80 -15.16 -2.45
N LEU A 19 25.24 -13.91 -2.32
CA LEU A 19 24.38 -12.79 -1.95
C LEU A 19 23.26 -12.56 -2.97
N CYS A 20 23.58 -12.57 -4.27
CA CYS A 20 22.55 -12.49 -5.30
C CYS A 20 21.52 -13.63 -5.18
N ARG A 21 21.95 -14.87 -4.94
CA ARG A 21 21.03 -16.00 -4.71
C ARG A 21 20.18 -15.81 -3.46
N GLY A 22 20.77 -15.35 -2.36
CA GLY A 22 20.06 -15.05 -1.12
C GLY A 22 18.96 -14.01 -1.30
N TYR A 23 19.20 -13.02 -2.17
CA TYR A 23 18.21 -12.01 -2.56
C TYR A 23 17.34 -12.40 -3.75
N ASN A 24 17.46 -13.63 -4.26
CA ASN A 24 16.78 -14.12 -5.45
C ASN A 24 16.98 -13.23 -6.70
N LEU A 25 18.19 -12.66 -6.83
CA LEU A 25 18.63 -11.81 -7.94
C LEU A 25 19.40 -12.63 -8.98
N LYS A 26 19.42 -12.12 -10.22
CA LYS A 26 20.19 -12.72 -11.31
C LYS A 26 21.69 -12.74 -10.99
N VAL A 27 22.31 -13.92 -11.09
CA VAL A 27 23.74 -14.17 -10.74
C VAL A 27 24.73 -14.05 -11.92
N SER A 28 24.24 -13.71 -13.12
CA SER A 28 25.06 -13.62 -14.34
C SER A 28 25.62 -12.20 -14.52
N GLY A 29 26.85 -12.09 -15.04
CA GLY A 29 27.46 -10.81 -15.38
C GLY A 29 28.87 -10.68 -14.82
N LYS A 30 29.45 -9.49 -14.96
CA LYS A 30 30.72 -9.11 -14.34
C LYS A 30 30.50 -8.78 -12.86
N LYS A 31 31.63 -8.67 -12.14
CA LYS A 31 31.63 -8.36 -10.70
C LYS A 31 30.83 -7.09 -10.41
N ASP A 32 31.09 -6.03 -11.17
CA ASP A 32 30.44 -4.73 -11.00
C ASP A 32 28.93 -4.79 -11.23
N ASP A 33 28.48 -5.61 -12.20
CA ASP A 33 27.04 -5.82 -12.45
C ASP A 33 26.35 -6.46 -11.25
N LEU A 34 27.00 -7.41 -10.57
CA LEU A 34 26.47 -8.04 -9.37
C LEU A 34 26.43 -7.04 -8.22
N CYS A 35 27.51 -6.28 -8.01
CA CYS A 35 27.57 -5.24 -6.97
C CYS A 35 26.45 -4.20 -7.16
N GLN A 36 26.26 -3.68 -8.38
CA GLN A 36 25.20 -2.72 -8.67
C GLN A 36 23.80 -3.28 -8.40
N ARG A 37 23.53 -4.55 -8.77
CA ARG A 37 22.23 -5.18 -8.47
C ARG A 37 21.99 -5.34 -6.98
N ILE A 38 23.01 -5.74 -6.22
CA ILE A 38 22.90 -5.88 -4.78
C ILE A 38 22.66 -4.51 -4.13
N LEU A 39 23.41 -3.47 -4.52
CA LEU A 39 23.21 -2.11 -4.02
C LEU A 39 21.82 -1.58 -4.35
N ALA A 40 21.37 -1.73 -5.59
CA ALA A 40 20.02 -1.31 -5.99
C ALA A 40 18.93 -2.04 -5.21
N HIS A 41 19.11 -3.34 -4.95
CA HIS A 41 18.20 -4.12 -4.11
C HIS A 41 18.19 -3.63 -2.66
N GLN A 42 19.37 -3.41 -2.07
CA GLN A 42 19.48 -2.92 -0.69
C GLN A 42 18.88 -1.53 -0.53
N TRP A 43 19.16 -0.61 -1.47
CA TRP A 43 18.55 0.71 -1.51
C TRP A 43 17.03 0.64 -1.59
N LYS A 44 16.50 -0.22 -2.47
CA LYS A 44 15.04 -0.43 -2.59
C LYS A 44 14.42 -0.95 -1.29
N MET A 45 15.11 -1.86 -0.60
CA MET A 45 14.67 -2.40 0.68
C MET A 45 14.70 -1.35 1.80
N GLU A 46 15.75 -0.53 1.84
CA GLU A 46 15.89 0.56 2.81
C GLU A 46 14.84 1.65 2.59
N LEU A 47 14.62 2.07 1.35
CA LEU A 47 13.56 3.02 1.01
C LEU A 47 12.18 2.48 1.38
N LYS A 48 11.93 1.19 1.15
CA LYS A 48 10.69 0.54 1.58
C LYS A 48 10.58 0.61 3.11
N GLN A 49 11.63 0.27 3.84
CA GLN A 49 11.62 0.27 5.30
C GLN A 49 11.35 1.67 5.86
N GLN A 50 12.01 2.71 5.33
CA GLN A 50 11.77 4.10 5.73
C GLN A 50 10.33 4.55 5.45
N ARG A 51 9.76 4.19 4.28
CA ARG A 51 8.35 4.46 3.97
C ARG A 51 7.40 3.82 4.99
N LEU A 52 7.72 2.61 5.44
CA LEU A 52 6.89 1.90 6.41
C LEU A 52 7.03 2.47 7.82
N GLU A 53 8.23 2.87 8.22
CA GLU A 53 8.48 3.56 9.49
C GLU A 53 7.74 4.90 9.55
N LEU A 54 7.84 5.69 8.47
CA LEU A 54 7.08 6.92 8.34
C LEU A 54 5.56 6.66 8.38
N ALA A 55 5.09 5.61 7.73
CA ALA A 55 3.67 5.23 7.76
C ALA A 55 3.21 4.82 9.18
N ASP A 56 4.05 4.15 9.96
CA ASP A 56 3.78 3.81 11.36
C ASP A 56 3.76 5.07 12.25
N GLU A 57 4.70 6.00 12.05
CA GLU A 57 4.71 7.30 12.73
C GLU A 57 3.46 8.13 12.41
N ILE A 58 3.10 8.22 11.12
CA ILE A 58 1.89 8.87 10.67
C ILE A 58 0.70 8.21 11.34
N ALA A 59 0.57 6.88 11.32
CA ALA A 59 -0.56 6.16 11.89
C ALA A 59 -0.71 6.34 13.41
N ALA A 60 0.37 6.60 14.16
CA ALA A 60 0.33 6.80 15.61
C ALA A 60 -0.39 8.12 16.01
N LYS A 61 -1.33 8.07 16.96
CA LYS A 61 -1.96 9.31 17.46
C LYS A 61 -0.96 10.17 18.24
N PRO A 62 -1.12 11.51 18.25
CA PRO A 62 -0.27 12.41 19.05
C PRO A 62 -0.40 12.19 20.56
N ASP A 63 -1.55 11.71 21.03
CA ASP A 63 -1.87 11.50 22.44
C ASP A 63 -1.73 10.04 22.89
N GLY A 64 -1.37 9.12 21.97
CA GLY A 64 -1.28 7.69 22.22
C GLY A 64 -2.63 6.96 22.39
N SER A 65 -3.78 7.62 22.19
CA SER A 65 -5.09 6.95 22.24
C SER A 65 -5.41 6.21 20.93
N VAL A 66 -6.28 5.20 20.99
CA VAL A 66 -6.72 4.46 19.78
C VAL A 66 -7.87 5.22 19.13
N ASP A 67 -7.83 5.40 17.81
CA ASP A 67 -8.91 6.04 17.04
C ASP A 67 -9.90 4.95 16.68
N ASP A 68 -10.89 4.70 17.54
CA ASP A 68 -11.75 3.53 17.42
C ASP A 68 -12.48 3.50 16.07
N GLU A 69 -13.00 4.62 15.59
CA GLU A 69 -13.63 4.69 14.27
C GLU A 69 -12.64 4.39 13.14
N PHE A 70 -11.42 4.95 13.19
CA PHE A 70 -10.38 4.67 12.20
C PHE A 70 -10.00 3.18 12.19
N GLU A 71 -9.81 2.57 13.36
CA GLU A 71 -9.46 1.15 13.46
C GLU A 71 -10.59 0.25 12.96
N ILE A 72 -11.85 0.61 13.26
CA ILE A 72 -13.02 -0.10 12.73
C ILE A 72 -13.03 -0.03 11.20
N VAL A 73 -12.81 1.14 10.61
CA VAL A 73 -12.77 1.32 9.14
C VAL A 73 -11.68 0.46 8.52
N ILE A 74 -10.46 0.55 9.05
CA ILE A 74 -9.31 -0.21 8.54
C ILE A 74 -9.56 -1.72 8.66
N LYS A 75 -10.09 -2.18 9.80
CA LYS A 75 -10.45 -3.58 10.00
C LYS A 75 -11.50 -4.03 8.99
N ASN A 76 -12.56 -3.26 8.80
CA ASN A 76 -13.63 -3.59 7.86
C ASN A 76 -13.12 -3.70 6.42
N TYR A 77 -12.22 -2.80 6.01
CA TYR A 77 -11.56 -2.88 4.71
C TYR A 77 -10.79 -4.19 4.53
N PHE A 78 -9.95 -4.56 5.51
CA PHE A 78 -9.15 -5.79 5.40
C PHE A 78 -9.98 -7.07 5.48
N ASP A 79 -11.02 -7.07 6.32
CA ASP A 79 -11.96 -8.18 6.40
C ASP A 79 -12.72 -8.34 5.07
N TRP A 80 -13.15 -7.24 4.46
CA TRP A 80 -13.78 -7.25 3.14
C TRP A 80 -12.84 -7.78 2.06
N CYS A 81 -11.60 -7.27 2.01
CA CYS A 81 -10.58 -7.74 1.06
C CYS A 81 -10.31 -9.24 1.21
N LYS A 82 -10.21 -9.72 2.45
CA LYS A 82 -9.99 -11.14 2.74
C LYS A 82 -11.18 -12.01 2.33
N LYS A 83 -12.41 -11.55 2.60
CA LYS A 83 -13.65 -12.24 2.26
C LYS A 83 -13.86 -12.33 0.74
N ASN A 84 -13.55 -11.25 0.02
CA ASN A 84 -13.82 -11.13 -1.41
C ASN A 84 -12.59 -11.38 -2.29
N HIS A 85 -11.46 -11.74 -1.69
CA HIS A 85 -10.20 -12.04 -2.37
C HIS A 85 -9.61 -10.87 -3.16
N PHE A 86 -9.81 -9.63 -2.71
CA PHE A 86 -9.22 -8.46 -3.35
C PHE A 86 -8.00 -7.93 -2.60
N ALA A 87 -7.10 -7.27 -3.32
CA ALA A 87 -6.03 -6.47 -2.73
C ALA A 87 -5.66 -5.27 -3.61
N ALA A 88 -5.45 -4.12 -2.96
CA ALA A 88 -4.90 -2.93 -3.61
C ALA A 88 -3.43 -3.12 -3.98
N HIS A 89 -3.06 -2.64 -5.17
CA HIS A 89 -1.71 -2.65 -5.71
C HIS A 89 -1.32 -1.25 -6.18
N GLU A 90 -0.13 -0.80 -5.77
CA GLU A 90 0.52 0.42 -6.22
C GLU A 90 0.95 0.26 -7.68
N ILE A 91 0.56 1.21 -8.51
CA ILE A 91 0.97 1.32 -9.91
C ILE A 91 2.34 2.03 -9.94
N ALA A 92 3.37 1.36 -10.47
CA ALA A 92 4.70 1.98 -10.57
C ALA A 92 4.72 3.14 -11.57
N GLU A 93 5.65 4.08 -11.40
CA GLU A 93 5.93 5.17 -12.36
C GLU A 93 6.19 4.57 -13.76
N GLY A 94 5.20 4.70 -14.65
CA GLY A 94 5.21 4.14 -16.00
C GLY A 94 4.09 3.13 -16.29
N GLY A 95 3.34 2.66 -15.31
CA GLY A 95 2.10 1.87 -15.52
C GLY A 95 2.30 0.39 -15.88
N TYR A 96 3.53 -0.12 -15.94
CA TYR A 96 3.84 -1.49 -16.39
C TYR A 96 4.09 -2.51 -15.28
N SER A 97 4.03 -2.11 -14.00
CA SER A 97 4.22 -3.04 -12.90
C SER A 97 3.37 -2.66 -11.70
N TYR A 98 2.85 -3.69 -11.03
CA TYR A 98 1.99 -3.58 -9.87
C TYR A 98 2.68 -4.19 -8.66
N LYS A 99 2.56 -3.53 -7.51
CA LYS A 99 3.08 -4.02 -6.23
C LYS A 99 1.98 -3.92 -5.18
N LYS A 100 1.67 -5.02 -4.50
CA LYS A 100 0.68 -5.01 -3.40
C LYS A 100 1.01 -3.89 -2.39
N VAL A 101 0.01 -3.03 -2.12
CA VAL A 101 0.13 -1.93 -1.15
C VAL A 101 0.23 -2.54 0.25
N ASP A 102 1.17 -2.05 1.05
CA ASP A 102 1.32 -2.50 2.44
C ASP A 102 0.18 -1.91 3.30
N TYR A 103 -0.29 -2.66 4.30
CA TYR A 103 -1.39 -2.19 5.15
C TYR A 103 -1.06 -0.86 5.86
N ARG A 104 0.21 -0.62 6.17
CA ARG A 104 0.68 0.64 6.78
C ARG A 104 0.54 1.81 5.83
N GLU A 105 0.81 1.61 4.55
CA GLU A 105 0.66 2.65 3.52
C GLU A 105 -0.81 3.04 3.35
N ILE A 106 -1.74 2.08 3.42
CA ILE A 106 -3.19 2.35 3.39
C ILE A 106 -3.60 3.17 4.63
N ARG A 107 -3.11 2.78 5.81
CA ARG A 107 -3.39 3.50 7.06
C ARG A 107 -2.86 4.94 7.04
N ALA A 108 -1.62 5.13 6.57
CA ALA A 108 -1.03 6.45 6.43
C ALA A 108 -1.82 7.31 5.44
N SER A 109 -2.16 6.76 4.26
CA SER A 109 -2.96 7.46 3.25
C SER A 109 -4.33 7.87 3.80
N PHE A 110 -5.00 6.98 4.54
CA PHE A 110 -6.27 7.32 5.16
C PHE A 110 -6.14 8.41 6.22
N LYS A 111 -5.07 8.38 7.01
CA LYS A 111 -4.88 9.36 8.10
C LYS A 111 -4.49 10.75 7.60
N GLU A 112 -3.72 10.81 6.52
CA GLU A 112 -3.31 12.08 5.90
C GLU A 112 -4.36 12.66 4.96
N TYR A 113 -5.36 11.89 4.58
CA TYR A 113 -6.37 12.34 3.64
C TYR A 113 -7.25 13.43 4.25
N ASP A 114 -7.24 14.59 3.60
CA ASP A 114 -8.08 15.72 3.95
C ASP A 114 -9.20 15.87 2.90
N PRO A 115 -10.46 15.54 3.24
CA PRO A 115 -11.58 15.66 2.32
C PRO A 115 -11.89 17.10 1.91
N ASP A 116 -11.48 18.10 2.71
CA ASP A 116 -11.69 19.52 2.39
C ASP A 116 -10.69 20.01 1.33
N ALA A 117 -9.53 19.36 1.21
CA ALA A 117 -8.53 19.62 0.19
C ALA A 117 -8.78 18.86 -1.13
N SER A 118 -9.81 18.00 -1.17
CA SER A 118 -10.15 17.18 -2.33
C SER A 118 -10.65 18.03 -3.50
N THR A 119 -10.20 17.72 -4.72
CA THR A 119 -10.69 18.39 -5.95
C THR A 119 -12.19 18.17 -6.17
N LEU A 120 -12.77 17.12 -5.58
CA LEU A 120 -14.21 16.85 -5.61
C LEU A 120 -15.05 17.97 -4.96
N ARG A 121 -14.45 18.80 -4.10
CA ARG A 121 -15.13 19.94 -3.48
C ARG A 121 -15.46 21.07 -4.46
N GLU A 122 -14.88 21.06 -5.66
CA GLU A 122 -15.26 21.97 -6.74
C GLU A 122 -16.66 21.66 -7.30
N ASP A 123 -17.13 20.42 -7.16
CA ASP A 123 -18.46 20.00 -7.59
C ASP A 123 -19.48 20.01 -6.44
N LYS A 124 -20.44 20.93 -6.53
CA LYS A 124 -21.53 21.09 -5.54
C LYS A 124 -22.47 19.89 -5.42
N TYR A 125 -22.45 18.96 -6.38
CA TYR A 125 -23.29 17.77 -6.35
C TYR A 125 -22.60 16.58 -5.69
N VAL A 126 -21.29 16.65 -5.44
CA VAL A 126 -20.56 15.60 -4.73
C VAL A 126 -20.74 15.82 -3.22
N PRO A 127 -21.37 14.87 -2.50
CA PRO A 127 -21.56 14.99 -1.06
C PRO A 127 -20.22 15.15 -0.32
N VAL A 128 -20.25 15.86 0.80
CA VAL A 128 -19.11 15.93 1.73
C VAL A 128 -19.17 14.70 2.65
N PRO A 129 -18.09 13.95 2.83
CA PRO A 129 -18.04 12.84 3.78
C PRO A 129 -18.45 13.27 5.20
N GLN A 130 -19.35 12.52 5.82
CA GLN A 130 -19.89 12.85 7.16
C GLN A 130 -19.24 12.06 8.29
N ASN A 131 -18.50 10.99 7.97
CA ASN A 131 -17.84 10.12 8.95
C ASN A 131 -16.56 9.51 8.36
N LYS A 132 -15.74 8.90 9.21
CA LYS A 132 -14.46 8.29 8.81
C LYS A 132 -14.60 7.21 7.74
N MET A 133 -15.70 6.46 7.72
CA MET A 133 -15.94 5.46 6.69
C MET A 133 -16.13 6.11 5.31
N GLU A 134 -16.91 7.19 5.23
CA GLU A 134 -17.08 7.93 3.98
C GLU A 134 -15.79 8.62 3.53
N VAL A 135 -15.00 9.15 4.48
CA VAL A 135 -13.67 9.71 4.18
C VAL A 135 -12.75 8.63 3.61
N PHE A 136 -12.77 7.42 4.17
CA PHE A 136 -11.97 6.31 3.66
C PHE A 136 -12.40 5.88 2.26
N ILE A 137 -13.70 5.77 2.00
CA ILE A 137 -14.22 5.42 0.68
C ILE A 137 -13.80 6.47 -0.35
N GLU A 138 -13.95 7.77 -0.04
CA GLU A 138 -13.52 8.86 -0.93
C GLU A 138 -12.01 8.78 -1.22
N MET A 139 -11.18 8.67 -0.17
CA MET A 139 -9.73 8.49 -0.30
C MET A 139 -9.39 7.27 -1.16
N PHE A 140 -10.05 6.14 -0.91
CA PHE A 140 -9.76 4.90 -1.61
C PHE A 140 -10.00 5.03 -3.12
N PHE A 141 -11.14 5.62 -3.51
CA PHE A 141 -11.47 5.86 -4.92
C PHE A 141 -10.65 6.99 -5.56
N ASP A 142 -10.24 8.01 -4.80
CA ASP A 142 -9.28 9.02 -5.27
C ASP A 142 -7.92 8.40 -5.63
N LYS A 143 -7.48 7.40 -4.85
CA LYS A 143 -6.27 6.64 -5.16
C LYS A 143 -6.48 5.62 -6.29
N LEU A 144 -7.67 5.04 -6.41
CA LEU A 144 -7.98 3.99 -7.38
C LEU A 144 -8.00 4.53 -8.82
N GLY A 145 -7.42 3.79 -9.76
CA GLY A 145 -7.32 4.19 -11.18
C GLY A 145 -6.25 5.24 -11.48
N GLY A 146 -5.55 5.75 -10.46
CA GLY A 146 -4.41 6.66 -10.61
C GLY A 146 -3.14 6.15 -9.95
N GLN A 147 -3.21 5.92 -8.64
CA GLN A 147 -2.06 5.46 -7.83
C GLN A 147 -2.18 3.98 -7.48
N TRP A 148 -3.40 3.51 -7.23
CA TRP A 148 -3.72 2.15 -6.86
C TRP A 148 -4.63 1.49 -7.90
N GLU A 149 -4.54 0.17 -7.96
CA GLU A 149 -5.39 -0.72 -8.74
C GLU A 149 -5.85 -1.88 -7.86
N MET A 150 -7.10 -2.33 -8.01
CA MET A 150 -7.63 -3.46 -7.24
C MET A 150 -7.57 -4.74 -8.07
N PHE A 151 -6.97 -5.79 -7.50
CA PHE A 151 -6.90 -7.10 -8.16
C PHE A 151 -7.48 -8.20 -7.30
N ASP A 152 -8.20 -9.12 -7.93
CA ASP A 152 -8.54 -10.43 -7.37
C ASP A 152 -7.26 -11.28 -7.26
N ILE A 153 -6.92 -11.66 -6.03
CA ILE A 153 -5.72 -12.42 -5.69
C ILE A 153 -5.86 -13.92 -6.00
N ASN A 154 -7.06 -14.40 -6.35
CA ASN A 154 -7.33 -15.79 -6.74
C ASN A 154 -7.27 -16.03 -8.26
N CYS A 155 -6.48 -15.23 -8.99
CA CYS A 155 -6.22 -15.35 -10.44
C CYS A 155 -7.25 -14.70 -11.37
N GLY A 156 -7.83 -13.55 -10.98
CA GLY A 156 -8.43 -12.60 -11.93
C GLY A 156 -9.74 -13.05 -12.58
N GLU A 157 -10.56 -13.87 -11.90
CA GLU A 157 -11.89 -14.24 -12.41
C GLU A 157 -12.89 -13.09 -12.29
N VAL A 158 -12.62 -12.12 -11.40
CA VAL A 158 -13.50 -10.99 -11.12
C VAL A 158 -12.72 -9.69 -11.23
N GLU A 159 -13.15 -8.82 -12.14
CA GLU A 159 -12.67 -7.45 -12.24
C GLU A 159 -13.31 -6.58 -11.16
N PHE A 160 -12.58 -5.61 -10.63
CA PHE A 160 -13.12 -4.62 -9.71
C PHE A 160 -13.85 -3.54 -10.52
N ASP A 161 -14.99 -3.93 -11.11
CA ASP A 161 -15.84 -3.07 -11.94
C ASP A 161 -16.85 -2.25 -11.10
N GLU A 162 -17.62 -1.38 -11.75
CA GLU A 162 -18.65 -0.54 -11.12
C GLU A 162 -19.60 -1.33 -10.21
N GLY A 163 -19.97 -2.56 -10.60
CA GLY A 163 -20.83 -3.42 -9.77
C GLY A 163 -20.15 -3.91 -8.50
N VAL A 164 -18.85 -4.24 -8.58
CA VAL A 164 -18.04 -4.58 -7.42
C VAL A 164 -17.74 -3.36 -6.55
N GLU A 165 -17.53 -2.18 -7.15
CA GLU A 165 -17.31 -0.90 -6.47
C GLU A 165 -18.53 -0.48 -5.63
N GLU A 166 -19.73 -0.58 -6.19
CA GLU A 166 -20.98 -0.33 -5.49
C GLU A 166 -21.16 -1.30 -4.31
N ARG A 167 -20.88 -2.60 -4.54
CA ARG A 167 -20.96 -3.62 -3.49
C ARG A 167 -19.93 -3.38 -2.39
N PHE A 168 -18.70 -3.01 -2.75
CA PHE A 168 -17.65 -2.64 -1.81
C PHE A 168 -18.10 -1.49 -0.92
N SER A 169 -18.55 -0.39 -1.53
CA SER A 169 -19.01 0.81 -0.81
C SER A 169 -20.17 0.49 0.14
N LYS A 170 -21.12 -0.33 -0.31
CA LYS A 170 -22.27 -0.76 0.49
C LYS A 170 -21.85 -1.62 1.68
N GLU A 171 -21.10 -2.70 1.45
CA GLU A 171 -20.66 -3.62 2.51
C GLU A 171 -19.75 -2.94 3.53
N MET A 172 -18.91 -1.99 3.09
CA MET A 172 -18.08 -1.18 3.98
C MET A 172 -18.93 -0.32 4.91
N LYS A 173 -19.94 0.39 4.38
CA LYS A 173 -20.86 1.21 5.18
C LYS A 173 -21.71 0.37 6.15
N GLU A 174 -22.23 -0.77 5.70
CA GLU A 174 -23.01 -1.71 6.54
C GLU A 174 -22.16 -2.31 7.66
N GLY A 175 -20.93 -2.74 7.34
CA GLY A 175 -19.98 -3.25 8.32
C GLY A 175 -19.62 -2.21 9.38
N PHE A 176 -19.41 -0.96 8.97
CA PHE A 176 -19.11 0.15 9.88
C PHE A 176 -20.27 0.43 10.84
N ALA A 177 -21.49 0.55 10.33
CA ALA A 177 -22.67 0.78 11.15
C ALA A 177 -22.91 -0.36 12.15
N THR A 178 -22.61 -1.60 11.77
CA THR A 178 -22.73 -2.76 12.66
C THR A 178 -21.69 -2.73 13.77
N SER A 179 -20.45 -2.34 13.47
CA SER A 179 -19.37 -2.27 14.47
C SER A 179 -19.51 -1.11 15.45
N LEU A 180 -20.20 -0.03 15.10
CA LEU A 180 -20.48 1.08 16.02
C LEU A 180 -21.57 0.78 17.07
N THR A 181 -22.34 -0.29 16.88
CA THR A 181 -23.47 -0.64 17.75
C THR A 181 -23.15 -1.79 18.72
N GLN A 182 -21.91 -2.31 18.71
CA GLN A 182 -21.40 -3.37 19.59
C GLN A 182 -20.54 -2.80 20.71
#